data_AF-A0A0R1PJJ3-F1
#
_entry.id   AF-A0A0R1PJJ3-F1
#
_cell.length_a   1.000
_cell.length_b   1.000
_cell.length_c   1.000
_cell.angle_alpha   90.00
_cell.angle_beta   90.00
_cell.angle_gamma   90.00
#
_symmetry.space_group_name_H-M   'P 1'
#
loop_
_entity.id
_entity.type
_entity.pdbx_description
1 polymer ?
#
loop_
_entity_poly.entity_id
_entity_poly.type
_entity_poly.pdbx_seq_one_letter_code
_entity_poly.pdbx_strand_id
1 'polypeptide(L)' 'MKYLYSEIADKLEQDIKNGEFGIHQKLPVENELSFRFETSRLTIRKAIEELQRRDLVVKDRN' A
#
# COMPACT_ATOMS: atom_id res chain seq x y z
N MET A 1 14.85 -12.36 -7.61
CA MET A 1 13.39 -12.60 -7.60
C MET A 1 12.73 -11.32 -7.15
N LYS A 2 11.89 -10.70 -7.99
CA LYS A 2 11.03 -9.59 -7.53
C LYS A 2 9.89 -10.19 -6.71
N TYR A 3 9.59 -9.61 -5.55
CA TYR A 3 8.47 -10.04 -4.73
C TYR A 3 7.22 -9.25 -5.10
N LEU A 4 6.07 -9.93 -5.20
CA LEU A 4 4.79 -9.32 -5.58
C LEU A 4 4.40 -8.16 -4.64
N TYR A 5 4.68 -8.27 -3.34
CA TYR A 5 4.43 -7.20 -2.38
C TYR A 5 5.28 -5.95 -2.64
N SER A 6 6.49 -6.12 -3.18
CA SER A 6 7.38 -5.00 -3.48
C SER A 6 6.90 -4.24 -4.70
N GLU A 7 6.37 -4.93 -5.73
CA GLU A 7 5.78 -4.24 -6.88
C GLU A 7 4.49 -3.50 -6.51
N ILE A 8 3.68 -4.06 -5.61
CA ILE A 8 2.49 -3.39 -5.09
C ILE A 8 2.87 -2.17 -4.24
N ALA A 9 3.90 -2.29 -3.39
CA ALA A 9 4.42 -1.17 -2.61
C ALA A 9 4.89 -0.04 -3.52
N ASP A 10 5.67 -0.34 -4.56
CA ASP A 10 6.15 0.66 -5.53
C ASP A 10 4.98 1.33 -6.28
N LYS A 11 3.96 0.55 -6.64
CA LYS A 11 2.78 1.07 -7.34
C LYS A 11 1.96 1.99 -6.46
N LEU A 12 1.70 1.58 -5.21
CA LEU A 12 1.08 2.40 -4.19
C LEU A 12 1.90 3.68 -3.90
N GLU A 13 3.22 3.58 -3.82
CA GLU A 13 4.10 4.73 -3.68
C GLU A 13 3.95 5.70 -4.85
N GLN A 14 3.87 5.20 -6.09
CA GLN A 14 3.60 6.03 -7.26
C GLN A 14 2.21 6.67 -7.20
N ASP A 15 1.17 5.93 -6.82
CA ASP A 15 -0.18 6.48 -6.67
C ASP A 15 -0.25 7.58 -5.60
N ILE A 16 0.46 7.38 -4.48
CA ILE A 16 0.62 8.40 -3.42
C ILE A 16 1.36 9.64 -3.97
N LYS A 17 2.49 9.43 -4.68
CA LYS A 17 3.28 10.52 -5.28
C LYS A 17 2.53 11.27 -6.39
N ASN A 18 1.69 10.56 -7.14
CA ASN A 18 0.83 11.13 -8.18
C ASN A 18 -0.34 11.94 -7.57
N GLY A 19 -0.54 11.86 -6.24
CA GLY A 19 -1.62 12.56 -5.54
C GLY A 19 -2.96 11.84 -5.59
N GLU A 20 -3.00 10.58 -6.03
CA GLU A 20 -4.21 9.75 -5.96
C GLU A 20 -4.55 9.43 -4.50
N PHE A 21 -3.53 9.26 -3.66
CA PHE A 21 -3.67 9.15 -2.21
C PHE A 21 -2.88 10.28 -1.56
N GLY A 22 -3.58 11.35 -1.17
CA GLY A 22 -2.93 12.48 -0.49
C GLY A 22 -2.24 12.05 0.81
N ILE A 23 -1.16 12.75 1.20
CA ILE A 23 -0.32 12.47 2.39
C ILE A 23 -1.10 12.48 3.73
N HIS A 24 -2.39 12.85 3.70
CA HIS A 24 -3.31 12.79 4.85
C HIS A 24 -4.66 12.14 4.51
N GLN A 25 -4.75 11.48 3.37
CA GLN A 25 -5.95 10.77 2.95
C GLN A 25 -5.84 9.32 3.41
N LYS A 26 -6.93 8.78 3.96
CA LYS A 26 -6.96 7.40 4.44
C LYS A 26 -6.71 6.47 3.26
N LEU A 27 -5.65 5.67 3.35
CA LEU A 27 -5.47 4.56 2.43
C LEU A 27 -6.69 3.64 2.50
N PRO A 28 -7.13 3.09 1.35
CA PRO A 28 -8.15 2.06 1.34
C PRO A 28 -7.72 0.88 2.20
N VAL A 29 -8.69 0.20 2.80
CA VAL A 29 -8.42 -0.90 3.73
C VAL A 29 -7.72 -2.06 3.02
N GLU A 30 -7.03 -2.92 3.80
CA GLU A 30 -6.31 -4.09 3.27
C GLU A 30 -7.17 -4.96 2.34
N ASN A 31 -8.48 -5.05 2.60
CA ASN A 31 -9.45 -5.75 1.75
C ASN A 31 -9.65 -5.07 0.39
N GLU A 32 -9.81 -3.75 0.35
CA GLU A 32 -9.99 -3.01 -0.90
C GLU A 32 -8.74 -3.05 -1.75
N LEU A 33 -7.57 -2.90 -1.13
CA LEU A 33 -6.28 -3.06 -1.81
C LEU A 33 -6.11 -4.49 -2.33
N SER A 34 -6.50 -5.50 -1.56
CA SER A 34 -6.44 -6.91 -1.98
C SER A 34 -7.32 -7.15 -3.20
N PHE A 35 -8.48 -6.51 -3.27
CA PHE A 35 -9.38 -6.57 -4.43
C PHE A 35 -8.82 -5.78 -5.63
N ARG A 36 -8.32 -4.56 -5.41
CA ARG A 36 -7.79 -3.67 -6.46
C ARG A 36 -6.54 -4.23 -7.14
N PHE A 37 -5.68 -4.89 -6.37
CA PHE A 37 -4.45 -5.51 -6.86
C PHE A 37 -4.61 -7.02 -7.12
N GLU A 38 -5.83 -7.56 -7.01
CA GLU A 38 -6.17 -8.98 -7.20
C GLU A 38 -5.17 -9.94 -6.53
N THR A 39 -4.76 -9.61 -5.31
CA THR A 39 -3.73 -10.35 -4.58
C THR A 39 -4.21 -10.79 -3.21
N SER A 40 -3.44 -11.66 -2.55
CA SER A 40 -3.73 -12.07 -1.18
C SER A 40 -3.55 -10.92 -0.19
N ARG A 41 -4.43 -10.87 0.82
CA ARG A 41 -4.33 -9.97 1.98
C ARG A 41 -2.95 -9.99 2.64
N LEU A 42 -2.30 -11.16 2.67
CA LEU A 42 -0.95 -11.32 3.18
C LEU A 42 0.09 -10.51 2.37
N THR A 43 -0.06 -10.48 1.04
CA THR A 43 0.80 -9.72 0.13
C THR A 43 0.58 -8.22 0.31
N ILE A 44 -0.68 -7.77 0.38
CA ILE A 44 -1.01 -6.37 0.66
C ILE A 44 -0.44 -5.94 2.00
N ARG A 45 -0.62 -6.75 3.04
CA ARG A 45 -0.10 -6.45 4.36
C ARG A 45 1.42 -6.26 4.32
N LYS A 46 2.16 -7.15 3.64
CA LYS A 46 3.61 -7.00 3.44
C LYS A 46 3.96 -5.73 2.66
N ALA A 47 3.20 -5.39 1.62
CA ALA A 47 3.41 -4.19 0.83
C ALA A 47 3.21 -2.92 1.68
N ILE A 48 2.16 -2.90 2.50
CA ILE A 48 1.87 -1.82 3.43
C ILE A 48 2.93 -1.74 4.53
N GLU A 49 3.40 -2.87 5.08
CA GLU A 49 4.50 -2.89 6.05
C GLU A 49 5.79 -2.32 5.45
N GLU A 50 6.09 -2.61 4.18
CA GLU A 50 7.21 -2.03 3.46
C GLU A 50 7.04 -0.50 3.28
N LEU A 51 5.85 -0.05 2.88
CA LEU A 51 5.54 1.37 2.75
C LEU A 51 5.63 2.10 4.10
N GLN A 52 5.19 1.48 5.19
CA GLN A 52 5.33 2.01 6.55
C GLN A 52 6.80 2.10 6.95
N ARG A 53 7.61 1.08 6.64
CA ARG A 53 9.07 1.11 6.88
C ARG A 53 9.77 2.21 6.10
N ARG A 54 9.25 2.59 4.93
CA ARG A 54 9.75 3.68 4.11
C ARG A 54 9.21 5.06 4.55
N ASP A 55 8.44 5.12 5.63
CA ASP A 55 7.80 6.35 6.15
C ASP A 55 6.83 7.01 5.14
N LEU A 56 6.35 6.25 4.15
CA LEU A 56 5.46 6.74 3.09
C LEU A 56 3.99 6.71 3.50
N VAL A 57 3.63 5.82 4.43
CA VAL A 57 2.25 5.61 4.89
C VAL A 57 2.24 5.36 6.39
N VAL A 58 1.19 5.80 7.07
CA VAL A 58 0.96 5.51 8.48
C VAL A 58 -0.39 4.82 8.65
N LYS A 59 -0.44 3.80 9.50
CA LYS A 59 -1.69 3.11 9.81
C LYS A 59 -2.50 3.99 10.78
N ASP A 60 -3.45 4.75 10.26
CA ASP A 60 -4.41 5.49 11.08
C ASP A 60 -5.28 4.49 11.84
N ARG A 61 -5.03 4.36 13.14
CA ARG A 61 -5.73 3.45 14.03
C ARG A 61 -6.82 4.25 14.75
N ASN A 62 -7.84 4.66 13.99
CA ASN A 62 -9.03 5.31 14.55
C ASN A 62 -10.23 4.36 14.60
#